data_AF-A0A3L7PMS6-F1
#
_entry.id   AF-A0A3L7PMS6-F1
#
_cell.length_a   1.000
_cell.length_b   1.000
_cell.length_c   1.000
_cell.angle_alpha   90.00
_cell.angle_beta   90.00
_cell.angle_gamma   90.00
#
_symmetry.space_group_name_H-M   'P 1'
#
loop_
_entity.id
_entity.type
_entity.pdbx_description
1 polymer ?
#
loop_
_entity_poly.entity_id
_entity_poly.type
_entity_poly.pdbx_seq_one_letter_code
_entity_poly.pdbx_strand_id
1 'polypeptide(L)'
;GLERSVSQGIIGTKNRNFKGQVYIQTTAEINPGNSGGPLFNARGEVIGVTNMKLLFAEGLGFAIPSPYLKLFLDNHEAFAFDRNNPNSGFRYLDPPRRKTPIAASGK
;
A
#
# COMPACT_ATOMS: atom_id res chain seq x y z
N GLY A 1 10.63 12.08 -19.10
CA GLY A 1 11.89 12.59 -18.52
C GLY A 1 11.81 12.88 -17.03
N LEU A 2 10.93 12.22 -16.26
CA LEU A 2 10.80 12.35 -14.80
C LEU A 2 10.75 10.97 -14.13
N GLU A 3 11.18 9.93 -14.85
CA GLU A 3 11.19 8.58 -14.30
C GLU A 3 12.27 8.49 -13.23
N ARG A 4 11.89 7.97 -12.05
CA ARG A 4 12.78 7.77 -10.88
C ARG A 4 13.11 9.04 -10.09
N SER A 5 12.17 9.95 -9.90
CA SER A 5 12.32 11.04 -8.93
C SER A 5 12.22 10.52 -7.48
N VAL A 6 13.02 11.09 -6.58
CA VAL A 6 13.01 10.76 -5.14
C VAL A 6 12.69 12.03 -4.37
N SER A 7 11.84 11.92 -3.35
CA SER A 7 11.51 12.99 -2.42
C SER A 7 11.70 12.51 -1.00
N GLN A 8 11.91 13.46 -0.08
CA GLN A 8 12.07 13.19 1.34
C GLN A 8 10.96 13.89 2.13
N GLY A 9 10.57 13.29 3.25
CA GLY A 9 9.61 13.86 4.18
C GLY A 9 9.58 13.11 5.50
N ILE A 10 8.57 13.40 6.31
CA ILE A 10 8.35 12.76 7.62
C ILE A 10 7.07 11.93 7.59
N ILE A 11 7.05 10.87 8.39
CA ILE A 11 5.83 10.08 8.61
C ILE A 11 4.96 10.78 9.64
N GLY A 12 3.80 11.26 9.21
CA GLY A 12 2.80 11.85 10.11
C GLY A 12 2.00 10.78 10.86
N THR A 13 1.58 9.73 10.15
CA THR A 13 0.87 8.61 10.77
C THR A 13 1.10 7.31 10.00
N LYS A 14 1.20 6.19 10.72
CA LYS A 14 1.44 4.87 10.10
C LYS A 14 0.16 4.11 9.75
N ASN A 15 -0.97 4.46 10.39
CA ASN A 15 -2.23 3.74 10.33
C ASN A 15 -3.43 4.65 9.97
N ARG A 16 -3.31 5.48 8.93
CA ARG A 16 -4.43 6.35 8.50
C ARG A 16 -5.51 5.48 7.86
N ASN A 17 -6.68 5.36 8.49
CA ASN A 17 -7.83 4.78 7.82
C ASN A 17 -8.41 5.79 6.83
N PHE A 18 -8.53 5.38 5.57
CA PHE A 18 -9.21 6.13 4.53
C PHE A 18 -10.01 5.18 3.66
N LYS A 19 -11.34 5.37 3.63
CA LYS A 19 -12.30 4.52 2.89
C LYS A 19 -12.13 3.01 3.18
N GLY A 20 -11.86 2.64 4.44
CA GLY A 20 -11.74 1.24 4.85
C GLY A 20 -10.37 0.61 4.60
N GLN A 21 -9.42 1.35 4.02
CA GLN A 21 -8.05 0.90 3.83
C GLN A 21 -7.08 1.72 4.68
N VAL A 22 -6.00 1.09 5.12
CA VAL A 22 -4.96 1.73 5.94
C VAL A 22 -3.79 2.19 5.08
N TYR A 23 -3.35 3.42 5.31
CA TYR A 23 -2.22 4.03 4.63
C TYR A 23 -1.19 4.57 5.63
N ILE A 24 0.05 4.63 5.18
CA ILE A 24 1.07 5.48 5.78
C ILE A 24 0.90 6.88 5.19
N GLN A 25 0.74 7.87 6.06
CA GLN A 25 0.73 9.28 5.68
C GLN A 25 2.14 9.85 5.80
N THR A 26 2.60 10.51 4.75
CA THR A 26 3.91 11.15 4.68
C THR A 26 3.79 12.55 4.11
N THR A 27 4.70 13.43 4.52
CA THR A 27 4.88 14.74 3.89
C THR A 27 5.79 14.69 2.66
N ALA A 28 6.38 13.52 2.36
CA ALA A 28 7.18 13.34 1.16
C ALA A 28 6.31 13.61 -0.08
N GLU A 29 6.81 14.46 -0.98
CA GLU A 29 6.06 14.86 -2.17
C GLU A 29 5.81 13.66 -3.07
N ILE A 30 4.54 13.47 -3.46
CA ILE A 30 4.13 12.42 -4.40
C ILE A 30 3.75 13.07 -5.72
N ASN A 31 4.50 12.74 -6.77
CA ASN A 31 4.36 13.30 -8.11
C ASN A 31 4.42 12.18 -9.16
N PRO A 32 3.88 12.40 -10.38
CA PRO A 32 4.09 11.47 -11.47
C PRO A 32 5.59 11.17 -11.64
N GLY A 33 5.96 9.89 -11.61
CA GLY A 33 7.35 9.43 -11.68
C GLY A 33 7.91 8.82 -10.38
N ASN A 34 7.31 9.13 -9.21
CA ASN A 34 7.62 8.44 -7.95
C ASN A 34 6.44 7.62 -7.40
N SER A 35 5.21 7.86 -7.86
CA SER A 35 4.05 6.99 -7.58
C SER A 35 4.30 5.56 -8.05
N GLY A 36 3.97 4.58 -7.21
CA GLY A 36 4.26 3.15 -7.42
C GLY A 36 5.66 2.74 -6.96
N GLY A 37 6.52 3.70 -6.62
CA GLY A 37 7.86 3.46 -6.10
C GLY A 37 7.88 3.10 -4.61
N PRO A 38 9.02 2.58 -4.12
CA PRO A 38 9.20 2.25 -2.71
C PRO A 38 9.27 3.51 -1.84
N LEU A 39 8.63 3.46 -0.68
CA LEU A 39 8.86 4.37 0.43
C LEU A 39 9.86 3.74 1.40
N PHE A 40 11.02 4.38 1.56
CA PHE A 40 12.08 3.92 2.45
C PHE A 40 12.04 4.63 3.80
N ASN A 41 12.49 3.95 4.85
CA ASN A 41 12.93 4.63 6.08
C ASN A 41 14.42 5.01 5.99
N ALA A 42 14.92 5.71 7.00
CA ALA A 42 16.32 6.16 7.05
C ALA A 42 17.37 5.03 7.07
N ARG A 43 16.96 3.78 7.28
CA ARG A 43 17.83 2.59 7.22
C ARG A 43 17.85 1.95 5.83
N GLY A 44 17.13 2.51 4.85
CA GLY A 44 16.99 1.94 3.51
C GLY A 44 15.98 0.80 3.42
N GLU A 45 15.19 0.55 4.47
CA GLU A 45 14.18 -0.52 4.45
C GLU A 45 12.89 -0.02 3.80
N VAL A 46 12.26 -0.86 2.97
CA VAL A 46 10.95 -0.56 2.36
C VAL A 46 9.85 -0.68 3.40
N ILE A 47 9.22 0.44 3.73
CA ILE A 47 8.09 0.50 4.68
C ILE A 47 6.73 0.59 3.97
N GLY A 48 6.72 0.88 2.67
CA GLY A 48 5.50 0.90 1.86
C GLY A 48 5.75 1.19 0.38
N VAL A 49 4.67 1.31 -0.39
CA VAL A 49 4.70 1.74 -1.79
C VAL A 49 3.88 3.02 -1.92
N THR A 50 4.47 4.06 -2.49
CA THR A 50 3.79 5.33 -2.77
C THR A 50 2.62 5.07 -3.71
N ASN A 51 1.45 5.62 -3.40
CA ASN A 51 0.24 5.31 -4.19
C ASN A 51 -0.41 6.57 -4.73
N MET A 52 -0.76 7.50 -3.85
CA MET A 52 -1.56 8.66 -4.22
C MET A 52 -1.27 9.86 -3.32
N LYS A 53 -1.44 11.06 -3.87
CA LYS A 53 -1.68 12.29 -3.10
C LYS A 53 -3.15 12.65 -3.18
N LEU A 54 -3.68 13.29 -2.13
CA LEU A 54 -4.94 14.02 -2.27
C LEU A 54 -4.65 15.29 -3.08
N LEU A 55 -5.26 15.42 -4.27
CA LEU A 55 -5.01 16.54 -5.19
C LEU A 55 -5.32 17.92 -4.58
N PHE A 56 -6.19 17.96 -3.56
CA PHE A 56 -6.65 19.19 -2.91
C PHE A 56 -6.00 19.46 -1.55
N ALA A 57 -4.99 18.68 -1.16
CA ALA A 57 -4.32 18.88 0.11
C ALA A 57 -2.81 18.73 -0.01
N GLU A 58 -2.11 19.86 0.08
CA GLU A 58 -0.64 19.90 0.09
C GLU A 58 -0.08 19.17 1.33
N GLY A 59 1.06 18.51 1.16
CA GLY A 59 1.72 17.77 2.25
C GLY A 59 1.01 16.48 2.69
N LEU A 60 -0.02 16.02 1.97
CA LEU A 60 -0.73 14.77 2.24
C LEU A 60 -0.42 13.70 1.17
N GLY A 61 0.74 13.05 1.33
CA GLY A 61 1.12 11.86 0.58
C GLY A 61 0.69 10.58 1.29
N PHE A 62 0.29 9.57 0.51
CA PHE A 62 -0.13 8.26 1.03
C PHE A 62 0.67 7.13 0.38
N ALA A 63 1.09 6.19 1.23
CA ALA A 63 1.72 4.94 0.82
C ALA A 63 0.97 3.73 1.38
N ILE A 64 0.90 2.67 0.57
CA ILE A 64 0.39 1.36 0.99
C ILE A 64 1.44 0.72 1.91
N PRO A 65 1.09 0.33 3.14
CA PRO A 65 2.04 -0.29 4.08
C PRO A 65 2.62 -1.61 3.54
N SER A 66 3.91 -1.86 3.81
CA SER A 66 4.58 -3.09 3.36
C SER A 66 3.96 -4.40 3.85
N PRO A 67 3.31 -4.50 5.05
CA PRO A 67 2.56 -5.71 5.41
C PRO A 67 1.44 -6.06 4.43
N TYR A 68 0.80 -5.07 3.80
CA TYR A 68 -0.24 -5.32 2.81
C TYR A 68 0.34 -5.79 1.48
N LEU A 69 1.51 -5.27 1.12
CA LEU A 69 2.25 -5.74 -0.05
C LEU A 69 2.69 -7.20 0.13
N LYS A 70 3.20 -7.56 1.31
CA LYS A 70 3.55 -8.95 1.63
C LYS A 70 2.33 -9.86 1.51
N LEU A 71 1.21 -9.48 2.15
CA LEU A 71 -0.04 -10.23 2.04
C LEU A 71 -0.49 -10.40 0.58
N PHE A 72 -0.39 -9.34 -0.23
CA PHE A 72 -0.71 -9.41 -1.65
C PHE A 72 0.24 -10.36 -2.38
N LEU A 73 1.56 -10.24 -2.22
CA LEU A 73 2.55 -11.07 -2.91
C LEU A 73 2.40 -12.55 -2.54
N ASP A 74 2.21 -12.84 -1.25
CA ASP A 74 2.00 -14.20 -0.73
C ASP A 74 0.72 -14.85 -1.28
N ASN A 75 -0.24 -14.05 -1.78
CA ASN A 75 -1.55 -14.50 -2.21
C ASN A 75 -1.97 -13.91 -3.56
N HIS A 76 -1.00 -13.52 -4.41
CA HIS A 76 -1.26 -12.73 -5.61
C HIS A 76 -2.20 -13.45 -6.58
N GLU A 77 -2.15 -14.78 -6.60
CA GLU A 77 -3.07 -15.65 -7.34
C GLU A 77 -4.54 -15.44 -6.98
N ALA A 78 -4.83 -15.20 -5.69
CA ALA A 78 -6.19 -14.92 -5.24
C ALA A 78 -6.66 -13.52 -5.65
N PHE A 79 -5.74 -12.61 -5.98
CA PHE A 79 -6.03 -11.27 -6.50
C PHE A 79 -6.00 -11.20 -8.03
N ALA A 80 -5.51 -12.23 -8.72
CA ALA A 80 -5.51 -12.34 -10.18
C ALA A 80 -6.90 -12.69 -10.77
N PHE A 81 -7.95 -12.69 -9.94
CA PHE A 81 -9.32 -12.91 -10.38
C PHE A 81 -9.77 -11.80 -11.34
N ASP A 82 -9.87 -12.14 -12.61
CA ASP A 82 -10.53 -11.35 -13.63
C ASP A 82 -11.75 -12.12 -14.14
N ARG A 83 -12.95 -11.65 -13.78
CA ARG A 83 -14.23 -12.23 -14.21
C ARG A 83 -14.39 -12.21 -15.74
N ASN A 84 -13.66 -11.34 -16.43
CA ASN A 84 -13.74 -11.14 -17.88
C ASN A 84 -12.62 -11.90 -18.63
N ASN A 85 -11.69 -12.56 -17.94
CA ASN A 85 -10.63 -13.35 -18.56
C ASN A 85 -10.65 -14.83 -18.08
N PRO A 86 -11.49 -15.67 -18.69
CA PRO A 86 -11.66 -17.07 -18.29
C PRO A 86 -10.46 -17.99 -18.61
N ASN A 87 -9.44 -17.52 -19.34
CA ASN A 87 -8.30 -18.33 -19.81
C ASN A 87 -7.03 -18.20 -18.96
N SER A 88 -7.10 -17.64 -17.75
CA SER A 88 -5.87 -17.42 -16.96
C SER A 88 -5.17 -18.72 -16.51
N GLY A 89 -5.84 -19.88 -16.57
CA GLY A 89 -5.24 -21.17 -16.17
C GLY A 89 -5.02 -21.33 -14.67
N PHE A 90 -5.36 -20.32 -13.86
CA PHE A 90 -5.16 -20.35 -12.42
C PHE A 90 -6.39 -20.91 -11.68
N ARG A 91 -6.14 -21.81 -10.73
CA ARG A 91 -7.17 -22.25 -9.78
C ARG A 91 -7.35 -21.15 -8.74
N TYR A 92 -8.43 -20.39 -8.87
CA TYR A 92 -8.77 -19.31 -7.95
C TYR A 92 -9.15 -19.84 -6.57
N LEU A 93 -8.45 -19.35 -5.54
CA LEU A 93 -8.83 -19.52 -4.14
C LEU A 93 -9.51 -18.24 -3.66
N ASP A 94 -10.38 -18.35 -2.66
CA ASP A 94 -10.92 -17.15 -2.01
C ASP A 94 -9.75 -16.29 -1.50
N PRO A 95 -9.78 -14.96 -1.74
CA PRO A 95 -8.74 -14.09 -1.22
C PRO A 95 -8.69 -14.18 0.30
N PRO A 96 -7.48 -14.22 0.90
CA PRO A 96 -7.34 -14.30 2.34
C PRO A 96 -8.04 -13.11 2.98
N ARG A 97 -8.93 -13.40 3.92
CA ARG A 97 -9.55 -12.34 4.73
C ARG A 97 -8.51 -11.83 5.71
N ARG A 98 -8.41 -10.50 5.82
CA ARG A 98 -7.56 -9.85 6.82
C ARG A 98 -7.99 -10.39 8.19
N LYS A 99 -7.07 -11.00 8.94
CA LYS A 99 -7.34 -11.39 10.33
C LYS A 99 -7.52 -10.12 11.13
N THR A 100 -8.75 -9.84 11.58
CA THR A 100 -8.99 -8.83 12.63
C THR A 100 -8.16 -9.24 13.84
N PRO A 101 -7.33 -8.35 14.43
CA PRO A 101 -6.69 -8.65 15.69
C PRO A 101 -7.78 -9.08 16.67
N ILE A 102 -7.69 -10.29 17.21
CA ILE A 102 -8.57 -10.74 18.27
C ILE A 102 -8.36 -9.73 19.39
N ALA A 103 -9.35 -8.87 19.64
CA ALA A 103 -9.37 -8.05 20.82
C ALA A 103 -9.16 -9.02 21.98
N ALA A 104 -8.08 -8.82 22.75
CA ALA A 104 -7.82 -9.60 23.94
C ALA A 104 -9.07 -9.47 24.82
N SER A 105 -9.90 -10.51 24.79
CA SER A 105 -11.07 -10.63 25.64
C SER A 105 -10.53 -10.80 27.05
N GLY A 106 -10.40 -9.69 27.76
CA GLY A 106 -10.16 -9.68 29.19
C GLY A 106 -11.24 -10.49 29.88
N LYS A 107 -10.83 -11.60 30.48
CA LYS A 107 -11.37 -12.13 31.73
C LYS A 107 -10.18 -12.59 32.56
#